data_AF-A0A9X1WQY5-F1
#
_entry.id   AF-A0A9X1WQY5-F1
#
_cell.length_a   1.000
_cell.length_b   1.000
_cell.length_c   1.000
_cell.angle_alpha   90.00
_cell.angle_beta   90.00
_cell.angle_gamma   90.00
#
_symmetry.space_group_name_H-M   'P 1'
#
loop_
_entity.id
_entity.type
_entity.pdbx_description
1 polymer ?
#
loop_
_entity_poly.entity_id
_entity_poly.type
_entity_poly.pdbx_seq_one_letter_code
_entity_poly.pdbx_strand_id
1 'polypeptide(L)'
;MNPTHSNTRLVLILQHTPRLILQGENDWQVTMQQFNQWKSALKDRRDVEFKSYPKMTHLLTDYDRLSIGAEYNQPSNVSSELISDMATWIQKQH
;
A
#
# COMPACT_ATOMS: atom_id res chain seq x y z
N MET A 1 -19.66 -17.50 13.09
CA MET A 1 -18.25 -17.37 12.69
C MET A 1 -18.19 -17.48 11.17
N ASN A 2 -17.81 -16.42 10.46
CA ASN A 2 -17.77 -16.43 8.99
C ASN A 2 -16.51 -17.17 8.51
N PRO A 3 -16.63 -18.26 7.72
CA PRO A 3 -15.49 -19.12 7.36
C PRO A 3 -14.53 -18.51 6.33
N THR A 4 -14.80 -17.31 5.82
CA THR A 4 -13.99 -16.66 4.77
C THR A 4 -12.64 -16.11 5.22
N HIS A 5 -12.41 -15.96 6.54
CA HIS A 5 -11.16 -15.37 7.06
C HIS A 5 -10.03 -16.39 7.27
N SER A 6 -10.33 -17.69 7.25
CA SER A 6 -9.36 -18.75 7.60
C SER A 6 -8.34 -19.02 6.49
N ASN A 7 -8.76 -18.92 5.23
CA ASN A 7 -7.88 -19.22 4.08
C ASN A 7 -6.90 -18.08 3.79
N THR A 8 -7.30 -16.81 3.98
CA THR A 8 -6.44 -15.65 3.74
C THR A 8 -5.24 -15.62 4.69
N ARG A 9 -5.44 -16.00 5.95
CA ARG A 9 -4.36 -16.06 6.95
C ARG A 9 -3.34 -17.16 6.62
N LEU A 10 -3.78 -18.31 6.11
CA LEU A 10 -2.89 -19.39 5.68
C LEU A 10 -2.03 -18.98 4.49
N VAL A 11 -2.60 -18.35 3.45
CA VAL A 11 -1.83 -17.91 2.27
C VAL A 11 -0.77 -16.87 2.65
N LEU A 12 -1.09 -15.93 3.52
CA LEU A 12 -0.15 -14.87 3.93
C LEU A 12 1.04 -15.39 4.75
N ILE A 13 0.82 -16.44 5.55
CA ILE A 13 1.87 -17.05 6.38
C ILE A 13 2.76 -17.98 5.53
N LEU A 14 2.17 -18.71 4.56
CA LEU A 14 2.89 -19.72 3.76
C LEU A 14 3.74 -19.15 2.61
N GLN A 15 3.56 -17.89 2.23
CA GLN A 15 4.39 -17.27 1.18
C GLN A 15 5.72 -16.77 1.71
N HIS A 16 6.86 -17.30 1.26
CA HIS A 16 8.20 -16.92 1.75
C HIS A 16 8.87 -15.77 1.00
N THR A 17 8.22 -15.18 0.00
CA THR A 17 8.78 -14.06 -0.76
C THR A 17 8.70 -12.75 0.04
N PRO A 18 9.76 -11.92 0.04
CA PRO A 18 9.71 -10.57 0.59
C PRO A 18 8.58 -9.73 -0.03
N ARG A 19 8.01 -8.81 0.75
CA ARG A 19 6.89 -7.96 0.30
C ARG A 19 7.12 -6.49 0.63
N LEU A 20 6.59 -5.64 -0.25
CA LEU A 20 6.45 -4.22 -0.04
C LEU A 20 4.98 -3.86 -0.09
N ILE A 21 4.48 -3.16 0.93
CA ILE A 21 3.10 -2.67 1.01
C ILE A 21 3.13 -1.15 1.06
N LEU A 22 2.52 -0.52 0.06
CA LEU A 22 2.51 0.93 -0.16
C LEU A 22 1.08 1.45 -0.14
N GLN A 23 0.83 2.59 0.49
CA GLN A 23 -0.50 3.20 0.58
C GLN A 23 -0.46 4.72 0.47
N GLY A 24 -1.41 5.30 -0.28
CA GLY A 24 -1.66 6.74 -0.24
C GLY A 24 -2.55 7.09 0.94
N GLU A 25 -2.13 8.06 1.77
CA GLU A 25 -2.94 8.50 2.92
C GLU A 25 -4.10 9.39 2.47
N ASN A 26 -3.98 10.00 1.29
CA ASN A 26 -5.01 10.80 0.64
C ASN A 26 -5.89 9.96 -0.30
N ASP A 27 -5.94 8.63 -0.11
CA ASP A 27 -6.90 7.78 -0.80
C ASP A 27 -8.24 7.78 -0.02
N TRP A 28 -9.24 8.47 -0.56
CA TRP A 28 -10.57 8.54 0.06
C TRP A 28 -11.39 7.26 -0.17
N GLN A 29 -11.05 6.44 -1.17
CA GLN A 29 -11.75 5.18 -1.46
C GLN A 29 -11.22 4.03 -0.59
N VAL A 30 -9.91 4.01 -0.32
CA VAL A 30 -9.23 2.99 0.48
C VAL A 30 -8.44 3.69 1.58
N THR A 31 -9.07 3.78 2.75
CA THR A 31 -8.50 4.50 3.89
C THR A 31 -7.27 3.81 4.49
N MET A 32 -6.57 4.51 5.39
CA MET A 32 -5.48 3.94 6.19
C MET A 32 -5.91 2.77 7.11
N GLN A 33 -7.22 2.51 7.26
CA GLN A 33 -7.70 1.32 7.97
C GLN A 33 -7.22 0.03 7.30
N GLN A 34 -7.28 -0.06 5.97
CA GLN A 34 -6.84 -1.24 5.22
C GLN A 34 -5.32 -1.45 5.33
N PHE A 35 -4.53 -0.38 5.24
CA PHE A 35 -3.08 -0.45 5.45
C PHE A 35 -2.72 -0.93 6.86
N ASN A 36 -3.43 -0.45 7.88
CA ASN A 36 -3.25 -0.91 9.26
C ASN A 36 -3.70 -2.37 9.46
N GLN A 37 -4.73 -2.84 8.74
CA GLN A 37 -5.10 -4.26 8.72
C GLN A 37 -3.97 -5.13 8.15
N TRP A 38 -3.32 -4.69 7.06
CA TRP A 38 -2.15 -5.38 6.50
C TRP A 38 -0.98 -5.43 7.48
N LYS A 39 -0.65 -4.30 8.13
CA LYS A 39 0.38 -4.25 9.19
C LYS A 39 0.08 -5.24 10.31
N SER A 40 -1.17 -5.29 10.79
CA SER A 40 -1.59 -6.20 11.84
C SER A 40 -1.51 -7.68 11.42
N ALA A 41 -2.00 -8.00 10.22
CA ALA A 41 -2.02 -9.36 9.69
C ALA A 41 -0.61 -9.94 9.43
N LEU A 42 0.36 -9.08 9.14
CA LEU A 42 1.73 -9.45 8.76
C LEU A 42 2.77 -9.09 9.83
N LYS A 43 2.35 -8.65 11.02
CA LYS A 43 3.25 -8.16 12.09
C LYS A 43 4.37 -9.14 12.50
N ASP A 44 4.13 -10.44 12.33
CA ASP A 44 5.07 -11.50 12.72
C ASP A 44 6.10 -11.81 11.61
N ARG A 45 5.99 -11.15 10.45
CA ARG A 45 6.90 -11.27 9.31
C ARG A 45 7.98 -10.19 9.36
N ARG A 46 9.23 -10.60 9.13
CA ARG A 46 10.40 -9.71 9.14
C ARG A 46 10.83 -9.23 7.74
N ASP A 47 10.24 -9.80 6.71
CA ASP A 47 10.54 -9.58 5.30
C ASP A 47 9.43 -8.75 4.59
N VAL A 48 8.71 -7.94 5.37
CA VAL A 48 7.66 -7.06 4.85
C VAL A 48 8.01 -5.62 5.21
N GLU A 49 8.16 -4.78 4.19
CA GLU A 49 8.32 -3.34 4.35
C GLU A 49 6.97 -2.63 4.12
N PHE A 50 6.71 -1.59 4.91
CA PHE A 50 5.49 -0.79 4.83
C PHE A 50 5.85 0.68 4.70
N LYS A 51 5.28 1.38 3.70
CA LYS A 51 5.40 2.83 3.57
C LYS A 51 4.06 3.45 3.16
N SER A 52 3.77 4.63 3.69
CA SER A 52 2.61 5.43 3.29
C SER A 52 3.04 6.82 2.82
N TYR A 53 2.23 7.43 1.96
CA TYR A 53 2.53 8.70 1.30
C TYR A 53 1.42 9.72 1.58
N PRO A 54 1.69 10.82 2.31
CA PRO A 54 0.67 11.75 2.78
C PRO A 54 -0.21 12.37 1.68
N LYS A 55 0.36 12.64 0.50
CA LYS A 55 -0.33 13.34 -0.60
C LYS A 55 -0.92 12.40 -1.64
N MET A 56 -0.52 11.13 -1.62
CA MET A 56 -0.83 10.20 -2.70
C MET A 56 -2.28 9.75 -2.63
N THR A 57 -2.94 9.81 -3.78
CA THR A 57 -4.36 9.45 -3.95
C THR A 57 -4.53 8.00 -4.39
N HIS A 58 -5.78 7.60 -4.62
CA HIS A 58 -6.14 6.29 -5.16
C HIS A 58 -5.44 5.94 -6.49
N LEU A 59 -5.11 6.95 -7.30
CA LEU A 59 -4.47 6.77 -8.60
C LEU A 59 -2.93 6.72 -8.53
N LEU A 60 -2.36 6.64 -7.33
CA LEU A 60 -0.90 6.67 -7.11
C LEU A 60 -0.24 7.98 -7.54
N THR A 61 -1.02 9.05 -7.63
CA THR A 61 -0.58 10.40 -7.97
C THR A 61 -0.60 11.29 -6.72
N ASP A 62 0.29 12.28 -6.66
CA ASP A 62 0.29 13.24 -5.55
C ASP A 62 -0.74 14.35 -5.79
N TYR A 63 -1.48 14.67 -4.73
CA TYR A 63 -2.45 15.77 -4.73
C TYR A 63 -2.35 16.55 -3.41
N ASP A 64 -2.17 17.86 -3.51
CA ASP A 64 -1.92 18.73 -2.34
C ASP A 64 -3.17 19.07 -1.51
N ARG A 65 -4.36 18.75 -2.01
CA ARG A 65 -5.64 19.00 -1.32
C ARG A 65 -6.29 17.68 -0.94
N LEU A 66 -7.37 17.76 -0.16
CA LEU A 66 -8.17 16.59 0.17
C LEU A 66 -8.69 15.93 -1.12
N SER A 67 -8.34 14.67 -1.33
CA SER A 67 -8.84 13.85 -2.44
C SER A 67 -10.33 13.58 -2.25
N ILE A 68 -11.12 13.89 -3.27
CA ILE A 68 -12.57 13.63 -3.30
C ILE A 68 -12.99 12.98 -4.63
N GLY A 69 -12.02 12.54 -5.44
CA GLY A 69 -12.21 11.86 -6.72
C GLY A 69 -12.39 12.79 -7.92
N ALA A 70 -12.69 14.07 -7.70
CA ALA A 70 -12.81 15.04 -8.79
C ALA A 70 -11.47 15.28 -9.51
N GLU A 71 -10.38 15.28 -8.75
CA GLU A 71 -9.01 15.45 -9.22
C GLU A 71 -8.53 14.31 -10.15
N TYR A 72 -9.21 13.16 -10.16
CA TYR A 72 -8.85 12.01 -11.02
C TYR A 72 -9.02 12.32 -12.51
N ASN A 73 -9.81 13.34 -12.85
CA ASN A 73 -9.99 13.79 -14.23
C ASN A 73 -8.87 14.74 -14.69
N GLN A 74 -7.96 15.13 -13.80
CA GLN A 74 -6.81 15.96 -14.15
C GLN A 74 -5.63 15.06 -14.54
N PRO A 75 -4.95 15.34 -15.67
CA PRO A 75 -3.73 14.64 -16.01
C PRO A 75 -2.69 14.79 -14.89
N SER A 76 -2.14 13.67 -14.44
CA SER A 76 -1.05 13.64 -13.48
C SER A 76 -0.18 12.40 -13.71
N ASN A 77 1.06 12.48 -13.24
CA ASN A 77 1.98 11.35 -13.29
C ASN A 77 1.92 10.59 -11.97
N VAL A 78 2.24 9.29 -12.03
CA VAL A 78 2.50 8.50 -10.82
C VAL A 78 3.58 9.19 -9.99
N SER A 79 3.43 9.19 -8.67
CA SER A 79 4.35 9.83 -7.74
C SER A 79 5.79 9.36 -7.99
N SER A 80 6.69 10.32 -8.17
CA SER A 80 8.11 10.02 -8.38
C SER A 80 8.74 9.42 -7.12
N GLU A 81 8.26 9.79 -5.94
CA GLU A 81 8.69 9.20 -4.67
C GLU A 81 8.34 7.70 -4.62
N LEU A 82 7.09 7.35 -4.96
CA LEU A 82 6.64 5.96 -5.03
C LEU A 82 7.53 5.13 -5.97
N ILE A 83 7.78 5.63 -7.19
CA ILE A 83 8.61 4.93 -8.19
C ILE A 83 10.03 4.72 -7.65
N SER A 84 10.62 5.75 -7.05
CA SER A 84 11.97 5.70 -6.49
C SER A 84 12.09 4.68 -5.35
N ASP A 85 11.10 4.65 -4.44
CA ASP A 85 11.08 3.70 -3.34
C ASP A 85 10.90 2.26 -3.81
N MET A 86 10.01 2.02 -4.78
CA MET A 86 9.82 0.71 -5.39
C MET A 86 11.13 0.22 -6.04
N ALA A 87 11.79 1.06 -6.84
CA ALA A 87 13.05 0.72 -7.47
C ALA A 87 14.15 0.44 -6.43
N THR A 88 14.21 1.25 -5.38
CA THR A 88 15.15 1.08 -4.27
C THR A 88 14.90 -0.24 -3.53
N TRP A 89 13.63 -0.55 -3.25
CA TRP A 89 13.25 -1.79 -2.57
C TRP A 89 13.59 -3.02 -3.41
N ILE A 90 13.30 -3.00 -4.71
CA ILE A 90 13.64 -4.10 -5.63
C ILE A 90 15.14 -4.35 -5.65
N GLN A 91 15.95 -3.28 -5.71
CA GLN A 91 17.42 -3.41 -5.71
C GLN A 91 17.97 -4.05 -4.41
N LYS A 92 17.27 -3.90 -3.28
CA LYS A 92 17.64 -4.55 -2.00
C LYS A 92 17.30 -6.05 -1.95
N GLN A 93 16.51 -6.57 -2.88
CA GLN A 93 16.09 -7.99 -2.87
C GLN A 93 17.13 -8.94 -3.48
N HIS A 94 18.26 -8.40 -3.95
CA HIS A 94 19.43 -9.13 -4.43
C HIS A 94 20.46 -9.34 -3.31
#